data_AF-A0A7X9AHG5-F1
#
_entry.id   AF-A0A7X9AHG5-F1
#
_cell.length_a   1.000
_cell.length_b   1.000
_cell.length_c   1.000
_cell.angle_alpha   90.00
_cell.angle_beta   90.00
_cell.angle_gamma   90.00
#
_symmetry.space_group_name_H-M   'P 1'
#
loop_
_entity.id
_entity.type
_entity.pdbx_description
1 polymer ?
#
loop_
_entity_poly.entity_id
_entity_poly.type
_entity_poly.pdbx_seq_one_letter_code
_entity_poly.pdbx_strand_id
1 'polypeptide(L)'
;MRIPESMPKTLHRLMDELGWKRRDLVLASGLRRQRIAEILRGLRLPNRKELVALSGALGVSMEGVIRETLWQPPRRQLRSSLPERAVERAFGMAELYLAPLEVPFAGRFAAARRQSEYEELLTSIFARLDQRRDRDRILASLVDLPCGSGAEATFVFRLLDLEARVITLAPLALGVCDSRLRDLVTRVYVGARPMRALALNLPHCAVVIWPQVPVRTKSAGYTLDFLMAAKEGGAFVFGDLEIDGLGHDGSRDAERQARLALPTLRLDHRDLIRADFPSFLENRLRDLLNQHGRPLHRRLRWRG
;
A
#
# COMPACT_ATOMS: atom_id res chain seq x y z
N MET A 1 21.22 -18.79 -1.60
CA MET A 1 19.94 -18.54 -0.91
C MET A 1 18.87 -18.40 -1.99
N ARG A 2 17.84 -19.28 -2.05
CA ARG A 2 16.81 -19.21 -3.09
C ARG A 2 15.88 -18.02 -2.82
N ILE A 3 15.61 -17.21 -3.84
CA ILE A 3 14.65 -16.11 -3.74
C ILE A 3 13.25 -16.74 -3.64
N PRO A 4 12.42 -16.33 -2.68
CA PRO A 4 11.05 -16.84 -2.56
C PRO A 4 10.25 -16.56 -3.84
N GLU A 5 9.50 -17.55 -4.31
CA GLU A 5 8.70 -17.42 -5.52
C GLU A 5 7.25 -17.11 -5.18
N SER A 6 6.53 -16.43 -6.08
CA SER A 6 5.08 -16.28 -5.91
C SER A 6 4.40 -17.64 -5.89
N MET A 7 3.39 -17.84 -5.05
CA MET A 7 2.66 -19.11 -4.92
C MET A 7 2.29 -19.80 -6.25
N PRO A 8 1.79 -19.11 -7.29
CA PRO A 8 1.53 -19.73 -8.59
C PRO A 8 2.77 -20.38 -9.21
N LYS A 9 3.93 -19.71 -9.14
CA LYS A 9 5.20 -20.22 -9.69
C LYS A 9 5.68 -21.44 -8.93
N THR A 10 5.63 -21.42 -7.60
CA THR A 10 6.02 -22.57 -6.78
C THR A 10 5.12 -23.77 -7.08
N LEU A 11 3.81 -23.56 -7.18
CA LEU A 11 2.89 -24.65 -7.54
C LEU A 11 3.17 -25.18 -8.96
N HIS A 12 3.43 -24.30 -9.93
CA HIS A 12 3.81 -24.71 -11.27
C HIS A 12 5.11 -25.52 -11.27
N ARG A 13 6.15 -25.06 -10.58
CA ARG A 13 7.42 -25.77 -10.43
C ARG A 13 7.24 -27.16 -9.81
N LEU A 14 6.51 -27.25 -8.70
CA LEU A 14 6.24 -28.53 -8.02
C LEU A 14 5.43 -29.48 -8.91
N MET A 15 4.47 -28.97 -9.67
CA MET A 15 3.75 -29.77 -10.67
C MET A 15 4.67 -30.27 -11.77
N ASP A 16 5.56 -29.42 -12.29
CA ASP A 16 6.52 -29.78 -13.33
C ASP A 16 7.52 -30.84 -12.84
N GLU A 17 8.02 -30.72 -11.60
CA GLU A 17 8.89 -31.71 -10.95
C GLU A 17 8.23 -33.08 -10.80
N LEU A 18 6.90 -33.12 -10.62
CA LEU A 18 6.11 -34.36 -10.53
C LEU A 18 5.63 -34.86 -11.90
N GLY A 19 5.85 -34.12 -12.98
CA GLY A 19 5.27 -34.42 -14.31
C GLY A 19 3.74 -34.27 -14.36
N TRP A 20 3.17 -33.47 -13.47
CA TRP A 20 1.73 -33.32 -13.29
C TRP A 20 1.14 -32.22 -14.17
N LYS A 21 -0.03 -32.51 -14.74
CA LYS A 21 -0.88 -31.50 -15.37
C LYS A 21 -1.89 -30.98 -14.36
N ARG A 22 -2.54 -29.85 -14.67
CA ARG A 22 -3.57 -29.24 -13.81
C ARG A 22 -4.69 -30.23 -13.41
N ARG A 23 -5.08 -31.14 -14.31
CA ARG A 23 -6.12 -32.14 -14.03
C ARG A 23 -5.70 -33.11 -12.93
N ASP A 24 -4.42 -33.42 -12.83
CA ASP A 24 -3.87 -34.37 -11.87
C ASP A 24 -3.87 -33.73 -10.48
N LEU A 25 -3.47 -32.45 -10.39
CA LEU A 25 -3.58 -31.67 -9.15
C LEU A 25 -5.04 -31.49 -8.68
N VAL A 26 -5.99 -31.29 -9.61
CA VAL A 26 -7.43 -31.23 -9.28
C VAL A 26 -7.89 -32.54 -8.67
N LEU A 27 -7.53 -33.68 -9.29
CA LEU A 27 -7.90 -35.01 -8.80
C LEU A 27 -7.27 -35.29 -7.43
N ALA A 28 -5.97 -35.05 -7.29
CA ALA A 28 -5.22 -35.36 -6.07
C ALA A 28 -5.59 -34.46 -4.88
N SER A 29 -5.90 -33.19 -5.12
CA SER A 29 -6.30 -32.26 -4.05
C SER A 29 -7.78 -32.31 -3.70
N GLY A 30 -8.62 -32.90 -4.56
CA GLY A 30 -10.08 -32.85 -4.41
C GLY A 30 -10.68 -31.45 -4.54
N LEU A 31 -9.89 -30.44 -4.94
CA LEU A 31 -10.36 -29.07 -5.13
C LEU A 31 -11.06 -28.92 -6.49
N ARG A 32 -12.08 -28.05 -6.54
CA ARG A 32 -12.79 -27.76 -7.81
C ARG A 32 -11.83 -27.24 -8.88
N ARG A 33 -12.03 -27.66 -10.13
CA ARG A 33 -11.20 -27.24 -11.28
C ARG A 33 -11.07 -25.72 -11.42
N GLN A 34 -12.17 -24.99 -11.26
CA GLN A 34 -12.16 -23.52 -11.27
C GLN A 34 -11.26 -22.95 -10.16
N ARG A 35 -11.32 -23.54 -8.97
CA ARG A 35 -10.56 -23.11 -7.80
C ARG A 35 -9.06 -23.25 -8.02
N ILE A 36 -8.62 -24.41 -8.51
CA ILE A 36 -7.22 -24.64 -8.89
C ILE A 36 -6.78 -23.66 -9.99
N ALA A 37 -7.63 -23.39 -10.98
CA ALA A 37 -7.30 -22.45 -12.05
C ALA A 37 -7.11 -21.00 -11.55
N GLU A 38 -7.93 -20.54 -10.61
CA GLU A 38 -7.78 -19.23 -9.97
C GLU A 38 -6.47 -19.12 -9.18
N ILE A 39 -6.15 -20.16 -8.39
CA ILE A 39 -4.92 -20.22 -7.57
C ILE A 39 -3.68 -20.22 -8.46
N LEU A 40 -3.63 -21.09 -9.48
CA LEU A 40 -2.51 -21.17 -10.41
C LEU A 40 -2.35 -19.93 -11.29
N ARG A 41 -3.39 -19.10 -11.44
CA ARG A 41 -3.31 -17.80 -12.13
C ARG A 41 -2.99 -16.64 -11.19
N GLY A 42 -2.92 -16.87 -9.88
CA GLY A 42 -2.74 -15.82 -8.88
C GLY A 42 -3.94 -14.89 -8.73
N LEU A 43 -5.12 -15.27 -9.24
CA LEU A 43 -6.35 -14.46 -9.12
C LEU A 43 -6.93 -14.52 -7.70
N ARG A 44 -6.60 -15.58 -6.96
CA ARG A 44 -7.03 -15.76 -5.57
C ARG A 44 -6.04 -16.65 -4.82
N LEU A 45 -5.78 -16.30 -3.56
CA LEU A 45 -4.96 -17.11 -2.67
C LEU A 45 -5.75 -18.32 -2.14
N PRO A 46 -5.10 -19.48 -1.92
CA PRO A 46 -5.73 -20.61 -1.27
C PRO A 46 -5.93 -20.33 0.22
N ASN A 47 -7.08 -20.75 0.75
CA ASN A 47 -7.32 -20.76 2.19
C ASN A 47 -6.59 -21.95 2.87
N ARG A 48 -6.66 -22.04 4.20
CA ARG A 48 -5.98 -23.10 4.96
C ARG A 48 -6.39 -24.52 4.54
N LYS A 49 -7.68 -24.77 4.29
CA LYS A 49 -8.15 -26.10 3.85
C LYS A 49 -7.60 -26.46 2.47
N GLU A 50 -7.60 -25.48 1.57
CA GLU A 50 -7.06 -25.64 0.22
C GLU A 50 -5.54 -25.87 0.24
N LEU A 51 -4.81 -25.21 1.14
CA LEU A 51 -3.37 -25.46 1.29
C LEU A 51 -3.04 -26.83 1.85
N VAL A 52 -3.80 -27.32 2.84
CA VAL A 52 -3.64 -28.69 3.34
C VAL A 52 -3.91 -29.69 2.20
N ALA A 53 -4.92 -29.45 1.38
CA ALA A 53 -5.24 -30.28 0.23
C ALA A 53 -4.14 -30.23 -0.84
N LEU A 54 -3.62 -29.04 -1.16
CA LEU A 54 -2.52 -28.86 -2.12
C LEU A 54 -1.21 -29.47 -1.61
N SER A 55 -0.88 -29.29 -0.33
CA SER A 55 0.34 -29.84 0.26
C SER A 55 0.29 -31.37 0.31
N GLY A 56 -0.86 -31.94 0.69
CA GLY A 56 -1.09 -33.38 0.65
C GLY A 56 -1.01 -33.95 -0.76
N ALA A 57 -1.60 -33.26 -1.74
CA ALA A 57 -1.51 -33.66 -3.15
C ALA A 57 -0.07 -33.64 -3.66
N LEU A 58 0.69 -32.58 -3.37
CA LEU A 58 2.05 -32.39 -3.90
C LEU A 58 3.14 -33.12 -3.09
N GLY A 59 2.79 -33.83 -2.02
CA GLY A 59 3.77 -34.55 -1.19
C GLY A 59 4.77 -33.64 -0.47
N VAL A 60 4.43 -32.36 -0.31
CA VAL A 60 5.27 -31.35 0.36
C VAL A 60 4.64 -30.97 1.68
N SER A 61 5.48 -30.66 2.68
CA SER A 61 4.95 -30.18 3.95
C SER A 61 4.23 -28.84 3.71
N MET A 62 3.14 -28.63 4.45
CA MET A 62 2.43 -27.35 4.41
C MET A 62 3.41 -26.20 4.70
N GLU A 63 4.30 -26.35 5.69
CA GLU A 63 5.36 -25.39 6.00
C GLU A 63 6.33 -25.16 4.83
N GLY A 64 6.65 -26.19 4.05
CA GLY A 64 7.47 -26.08 2.84
C GLY A 64 6.80 -25.25 1.76
N VAL A 65 5.52 -25.52 1.47
CA VAL A 65 4.72 -24.69 0.55
C VAL A 65 4.67 -23.25 1.05
N ILE A 66 4.46 -23.05 2.34
CA ILE A 66 4.32 -21.74 2.96
C ILE A 66 5.61 -20.92 2.88
N ARG A 67 6.72 -21.53 3.29
CA ARG A 67 8.05 -20.91 3.34
C ARG A 67 8.55 -20.56 1.94
N GLU A 68 8.30 -21.42 0.95
CA GLU A 68 8.70 -21.17 -0.44
C GLU A 68 7.82 -20.14 -1.16
N THR A 69 6.61 -19.88 -0.66
CA THR A 69 5.61 -19.01 -1.30
C THR A 69 5.36 -17.68 -0.58
N LEU A 70 6.09 -17.42 0.52
CA LEU A 70 5.83 -16.32 1.45
C LEU A 70 4.38 -16.30 1.98
N TRP A 71 3.74 -17.45 2.11
CA TRP A 71 2.41 -17.52 2.71
C TRP A 71 2.52 -17.23 4.21
N GLN A 72 1.55 -16.49 4.76
CA GLN A 72 1.28 -16.54 6.20
C GLN A 72 -0.20 -16.88 6.39
N PRO A 73 -0.54 -17.84 7.28
CA PRO A 73 -1.93 -18.16 7.56
C PRO A 73 -2.62 -16.92 8.13
N PRO A 74 -3.89 -16.66 7.78
CA PRO A 74 -4.68 -15.67 8.51
C PRO A 74 -4.83 -16.15 9.95
N ARG A 75 -4.15 -15.48 10.89
CA ARG A 75 -4.39 -15.71 12.32
C ARG A 75 -5.83 -15.34 12.65
N ARG A 76 -6.46 -16.16 13.50
CA ARG A 76 -7.85 -16.07 13.93
C ARG A 76 -8.25 -14.62 14.25
N GLN A 77 -9.43 -14.27 13.74
CA GLN A 77 -10.13 -13.00 13.87
C GLN A 77 -10.17 -12.50 15.32
N LEU A 78 -9.45 -11.41 15.60
CA LEU A 78 -10.00 -10.40 16.50
C LEU A 78 -11.00 -9.62 15.65
N ARG A 79 -12.30 -9.72 16.00
CA ARG A 79 -13.32 -8.82 15.48
C ARG A 79 -12.88 -7.40 15.84
N SER A 80 -12.33 -6.68 14.87
CA SER A 80 -11.91 -5.30 15.01
C SER A 80 -13.17 -4.44 15.16
N SER A 81 -13.34 -3.84 16.33
CA SER A 81 -14.33 -2.82 16.58
C SER A 81 -13.80 -1.46 16.11
N LEU A 82 -14.42 -0.95 15.04
CA LEU A 82 -14.82 0.46 14.85
C LEU A 82 -13.90 1.54 14.20
N PRO A 83 -12.90 1.24 13.35
CA PRO A 83 -12.32 2.28 12.48
C PRO A 83 -12.14 1.94 10.99
N GLU A 84 -12.00 0.67 10.62
CA GLU A 84 -12.06 0.21 9.21
C GLU A 84 -13.39 0.67 8.59
N ARG A 85 -14.47 0.62 9.39
CA ARG A 85 -15.79 1.17 9.08
C ARG A 85 -15.84 2.68 8.85
N ALA A 86 -14.87 3.47 9.34
CA ALA A 86 -14.87 4.93 9.14
C ALA A 86 -14.31 5.29 7.76
N VAL A 87 -13.20 4.66 7.35
CA VAL A 87 -12.67 4.74 5.98
C VAL A 87 -13.66 4.13 4.99
N GLU A 88 -14.24 2.97 5.34
CA GLU A 88 -15.32 2.35 4.55
C GLU A 88 -16.53 3.28 4.39
N ARG A 89 -16.97 3.97 5.46
CA ARG A 89 -18.06 4.96 5.37
C ARG A 89 -17.67 6.18 4.54
N ALA A 90 -16.46 6.70 4.73
CA ALA A 90 -15.97 7.86 4.00
C ALA A 90 -15.82 7.57 2.50
N PHE A 91 -15.39 6.37 2.12
CA PHE A 91 -15.16 6.00 0.71
C PHE A 91 -16.23 5.08 0.10
N GLY A 92 -17.25 4.67 0.86
CA GLY A 92 -18.35 3.82 0.39
C GLY A 92 -17.96 2.37 0.11
N MET A 93 -17.03 1.81 0.88
CA MET A 93 -16.42 0.49 0.65
C MET A 93 -17.02 -0.60 1.54
N ALA A 94 -17.13 -1.82 1.02
CA ALA A 94 -17.47 -3.03 1.78
C ALA A 94 -16.23 -3.93 1.88
N GLU A 95 -15.74 -4.13 3.10
CA GLU A 95 -14.72 -5.09 3.52
C GLU A 95 -13.32 -4.93 2.90
N LEU A 96 -12.39 -4.42 3.71
CA LEU A 96 -10.96 -4.36 3.40
C LEU A 96 -10.19 -5.57 3.93
N TYR A 97 -9.48 -6.28 3.04
CA TYR A 97 -8.62 -7.42 3.40
C TYR A 97 -7.14 -7.11 3.17
N LEU A 98 -6.30 -7.56 4.12
CA LEU A 98 -4.87 -7.29 4.23
C LEU A 98 -4.04 -8.54 3.91
N ALA A 99 -2.88 -8.37 3.27
CA ALA A 99 -1.73 -9.26 3.45
C ALA A 99 -0.53 -8.39 3.86
N PRO A 100 0.32 -8.83 4.82
CA PRO A 100 1.62 -8.21 5.05
C PRO A 100 2.56 -8.52 3.88
N LEU A 101 3.38 -7.54 3.49
CA LEU A 101 4.54 -7.73 2.63
C LEU A 101 5.76 -7.46 3.50
N GLU A 102 6.57 -8.48 3.76
CA GLU A 102 7.87 -8.30 4.40
C GLU A 102 8.90 -7.92 3.33
N VAL A 103 9.39 -6.69 3.38
CA VAL A 103 10.67 -6.30 2.76
C VAL A 103 11.47 -5.58 3.84
N PRO A 104 12.70 -6.00 4.16
CA PRO A 104 13.41 -5.47 5.31
C PRO A 104 13.92 -4.04 5.01
N PHE A 105 13.28 -3.01 5.58
CA PHE A 105 13.67 -1.60 5.41
C PHE A 105 14.08 -0.88 6.72
N ALA A 106 14.45 -1.64 7.76
CA ALA A 106 14.84 -1.12 9.08
C ALA A 106 15.95 -0.04 9.08
N GLY A 107 16.73 0.12 8.00
CA GLY A 107 17.85 1.06 7.93
C GLY A 107 17.49 2.53 7.65
N ARG A 108 16.33 2.85 7.06
CA ARG A 108 16.09 4.22 6.53
C ARG A 108 15.46 5.20 7.52
N PHE A 109 14.59 4.74 8.41
CA PHE A 109 14.08 5.57 9.51
C PHE A 109 15.18 5.99 10.49
N ALA A 110 16.22 5.16 10.64
CA ALA A 110 17.41 5.52 11.41
C ALA A 110 18.23 6.65 10.75
N ALA A 111 18.19 6.78 9.41
CA ALA A 111 18.84 7.86 8.69
C ALA A 111 18.10 9.20 8.84
N ALA A 112 16.76 9.19 8.89
CA ALA A 112 15.96 10.38 9.16
C ALA A 112 16.29 11.01 10.53
N ARG A 113 16.53 10.18 11.55
CA ARG A 113 16.96 10.64 12.89
C ARG A 113 18.36 11.29 12.92
N ARG A 114 19.17 11.15 11.87
CA ARG A 114 20.51 11.75 11.79
C ARG A 114 20.52 13.14 11.14
N GLN A 115 19.37 13.61 10.65
CA GLN A 115 19.25 14.97 10.12
C GLN A 115 18.89 15.91 11.27
N SER A 116 19.87 16.70 11.71
CA SER A 116 19.75 17.65 12.83
C SER A 116 18.56 18.61 12.69
N GLU A 117 18.20 18.92 11.45
CA GLU A 117 17.09 19.79 11.08
C GLU A 117 15.71 19.31 11.58
N TYR A 118 15.53 18.00 11.71
CA TYR A 118 14.26 17.39 12.13
C TYR A 118 14.32 16.83 13.55
N GLU A 119 15.46 16.91 14.23
CA GLU A 119 15.71 16.20 15.49
C GLU A 119 14.72 16.62 16.59
N GLU A 120 14.53 17.92 16.79
CA GLU A 120 13.61 18.44 17.81
C GLU A 120 12.15 18.05 17.50
N LEU A 121 11.73 18.22 16.24
CA LEU A 121 10.39 17.85 15.78
C LEU A 121 10.12 16.35 15.95
N LEU A 122 11.03 15.51 15.47
CA LEU A 122 10.91 14.06 15.57
C LEU A 122 10.91 13.62 17.03
N THR A 123 11.76 14.19 17.88
CA THR A 123 11.77 13.91 19.32
C THR A 123 10.41 14.20 19.96
N SER A 124 9.83 15.35 19.64
CA SER A 124 8.49 15.74 20.10
C SER A 124 7.40 14.78 19.61
N ILE A 125 7.45 14.37 18.34
CA ILE A 125 6.50 13.40 17.77
C ILE A 125 6.65 12.03 18.44
N PHE A 126 7.87 11.52 18.61
CA PHE A 126 8.11 10.24 19.27
C PHE A 126 7.60 10.24 20.71
N ALA A 127 7.79 11.33 21.45
CA ALA A 127 7.25 11.45 22.80
C ALA A 127 5.71 11.33 22.83
N ARG A 128 5.00 11.87 21.82
CA ARG A 128 3.55 11.71 21.69
C ARG A 128 3.14 10.31 21.20
N LEU A 129 3.87 9.74 20.25
CA LEU A 129 3.63 8.37 19.77
C LEU A 129 3.84 7.34 20.88
N ASP A 130 4.79 7.55 21.78
CA ASP A 130 5.03 6.69 22.94
C ASP A 130 3.83 6.64 23.91
N GLN A 131 2.99 7.67 23.91
CA GLN A 131 1.76 7.73 24.71
C GLN A 131 0.57 7.04 24.05
N ARG A 132 0.67 6.63 22.78
CA ARG A 132 -0.43 5.97 22.05
C ARG A 132 -0.59 4.52 22.47
N ARG A 133 -1.85 4.10 22.68
CA ARG A 133 -2.18 2.70 22.99
C ARG A 133 -1.81 1.70 21.87
N ASP A 134 -1.75 2.18 20.63
CA ASP A 134 -1.43 1.37 19.44
C ASP A 134 0.02 1.54 18.96
N ARG A 135 0.90 2.15 19.77
CA ARG A 135 2.31 2.43 19.46
C ARG A 135 3.04 1.24 18.83
N ASP A 136 3.09 0.10 19.52
CA ASP A 136 3.89 -1.05 19.05
C ASP A 136 3.38 -1.58 17.70
N ARG A 137 2.06 -1.51 17.48
CA ARG A 137 1.45 -1.88 16.19
C ARG A 137 1.84 -0.90 15.09
N ILE A 138 1.87 0.41 15.39
CA ILE A 138 2.33 1.44 14.45
C ILE A 138 3.79 1.20 14.10
N LEU A 139 4.66 1.09 15.10
CA LEU A 139 6.09 0.88 14.91
C LEU A 139 6.38 -0.39 14.11
N ALA A 140 5.70 -1.50 14.42
CA ALA A 140 5.82 -2.73 13.65
C ALA A 140 5.37 -2.55 12.19
N SER A 141 4.34 -1.73 11.96
CA SER A 141 3.84 -1.43 10.61
C SER A 141 4.74 -0.47 9.82
N LEU A 142 5.52 0.36 10.52
CA LEU A 142 6.47 1.29 9.92
C LEU A 142 7.73 0.59 9.39
N VAL A 143 8.11 -0.57 9.94
CA VAL A 143 9.29 -1.33 9.49
C VAL A 143 9.25 -1.60 7.97
N ASP A 144 8.03 -1.77 7.44
CA ASP A 144 7.78 -2.05 6.03
C ASP A 144 7.35 -0.82 5.21
N LEU A 145 7.29 0.40 5.78
CA LEU A 145 6.96 1.60 5.01
C LEU A 145 8.23 2.13 4.34
N PRO A 146 8.36 1.99 3.01
CA PRO A 146 9.51 2.54 2.30
C PRO A 146 9.53 4.07 2.36
N CYS A 147 10.69 4.66 2.65
CA CYS A 147 10.97 6.09 2.47
C CYS A 147 12.31 6.24 1.76
N GLY A 148 12.42 7.17 0.82
CA GLY A 148 13.62 7.49 0.06
C GLY A 148 14.58 8.41 0.82
N SER A 149 14.04 9.30 1.66
CA SER A 149 14.78 10.36 2.34
C SER A 149 14.34 10.59 3.79
N GLY A 150 15.12 11.40 4.53
CA GLY A 150 14.76 11.84 5.88
C GLY A 150 13.52 12.75 5.90
N ALA A 151 13.34 13.60 4.88
CA ALA A 151 12.16 14.46 4.74
C ALA A 151 10.88 13.64 4.58
N GLU A 152 10.88 12.62 3.71
CA GLU A 152 9.74 11.71 3.55
C GLU A 152 9.41 10.95 4.84
N ALA A 153 10.44 10.47 5.54
CA ALA A 153 10.24 9.81 6.83
C ALA A 153 9.64 10.76 7.87
N THR A 154 10.13 12.02 7.92
CA THR A 154 9.54 13.07 8.77
C THR A 154 8.09 13.31 8.41
N PHE A 155 7.75 13.41 7.12
CA PHE A 155 6.37 13.55 6.66
C PHE A 155 5.49 12.38 7.15
N VAL A 156 5.95 11.13 7.03
CA VAL A 156 5.24 9.95 7.57
C VAL A 156 5.00 10.08 9.07
N PHE A 157 6.00 10.49 9.85
CA PHE A 157 5.84 10.69 11.29
C PHE A 157 4.88 11.83 11.62
N ARG A 158 4.87 12.91 10.82
CA ARG A 158 3.87 13.98 10.97
C ARG A 158 2.47 13.43 10.76
N LEU A 159 2.23 12.62 9.73
CA LEU A 159 0.91 12.00 9.54
C LEU A 159 0.51 11.13 10.74
N LEU A 160 1.43 10.34 11.29
CA LEU A 160 1.15 9.53 12.47
C LEU A 160 0.87 10.36 13.73
N ASP A 161 1.52 11.51 13.86
CA ASP A 161 1.25 12.51 14.90
C ASP A 161 -0.16 13.09 14.79
N LEU A 162 -0.69 13.16 13.56
CA LEU A 162 -2.09 13.50 13.27
C LEU A 162 -3.04 12.31 13.36
N GLU A 163 -2.65 11.26 14.08
CA GLU A 163 -3.42 10.03 14.25
C GLU A 163 -3.68 9.24 12.95
N ALA A 164 -2.86 9.42 11.92
CA ALA A 164 -2.94 8.57 10.73
C ALA A 164 -2.76 7.10 11.14
N ARG A 165 -3.48 6.23 10.41
CA ARG A 165 -3.52 4.80 10.66
C ARG A 165 -2.89 4.06 9.50
N VAL A 166 -2.08 3.06 9.82
CA VAL A 166 -1.57 2.16 8.79
C VAL A 166 -2.66 1.17 8.39
N ILE A 167 -3.02 1.18 7.11
CA ILE A 167 -3.95 0.24 6.48
C ILE A 167 -3.25 -0.48 5.31
N THR A 168 -3.88 -1.50 4.74
CA THR A 168 -3.51 -2.02 3.42
C THR A 168 -4.73 -1.88 2.52
N LEU A 169 -4.56 -1.17 1.41
CA LEU A 169 -5.65 -0.79 0.52
C LEU A 169 -5.16 -0.76 -0.91
N ALA A 170 -5.98 -1.24 -1.85
CA ALA A 170 -5.74 -1.05 -3.28
C ALA A 170 -6.37 0.27 -3.73
N PRO A 171 -5.69 1.15 -4.50
CA PRO A 171 -6.29 2.42 -4.92
C PRO A 171 -7.63 2.27 -5.66
N LEU A 172 -7.79 1.20 -6.45
CA LEU A 172 -9.04 0.87 -7.16
C LEU A 172 -10.22 0.68 -6.22
N ALA A 173 -9.96 0.21 -5.00
CA ALA A 173 -10.98 0.02 -3.99
C ALA A 173 -11.64 1.35 -3.60
N LEU A 174 -10.91 2.47 -3.68
CA LEU A 174 -11.45 3.82 -3.51
C LEU A 174 -12.23 4.36 -4.72
N GLY A 175 -12.48 3.54 -5.74
CA GLY A 175 -13.12 3.95 -6.99
C GLY A 175 -12.15 4.59 -8.00
N VAL A 176 -10.83 4.47 -7.77
CA VAL A 176 -9.80 4.96 -8.69
C VAL A 176 -9.60 3.96 -9.83
N CYS A 177 -10.47 4.03 -10.83
CA CYS A 177 -10.45 3.08 -11.96
C CYS A 177 -9.45 3.43 -13.07
N ASP A 178 -8.94 4.66 -13.14
CA ASP A 178 -8.39 5.20 -14.40
C ASP A 178 -6.89 5.51 -14.38
N SER A 179 -6.12 4.97 -13.42
CA SER A 179 -4.67 5.10 -13.50
C SER A 179 -4.11 4.05 -14.47
N ARG A 180 -3.71 4.51 -15.66
CA ARG A 180 -2.93 3.72 -16.64
C ARG A 180 -1.55 3.30 -16.10
N LEU A 181 -1.23 3.67 -14.86
CA LEU A 181 0.00 3.37 -14.15
C LEU A 181 0.06 1.89 -13.84
N ARG A 182 1.17 1.27 -14.25
CA ARG A 182 1.50 -0.12 -13.94
C ARG A 182 2.60 -0.15 -12.92
N ASP A 183 2.60 -1.14 -12.05
CA ASP A 183 3.68 -1.39 -11.12
C ASP A 183 4.96 -1.76 -11.90
N LEU A 184 6.08 -1.14 -11.54
CA LEU A 184 7.34 -1.30 -12.28
C LEU A 184 7.83 -2.75 -12.32
N VAL A 185 7.56 -3.51 -11.26
CA VAL A 185 8.07 -4.87 -11.05
C VAL A 185 7.11 -5.90 -11.63
N THR A 186 5.85 -5.84 -11.22
CA THR A 186 4.82 -6.85 -11.53
C THR A 186 4.10 -6.58 -12.84
N ARG A 187 4.18 -5.35 -13.37
CA ARG A 187 3.44 -4.87 -14.56
C ARG A 187 1.91 -4.90 -14.42
N VAL A 188 1.40 -5.18 -13.23
CA VAL A 188 -0.03 -5.10 -12.87
C VAL A 188 -0.41 -3.64 -12.66
N TYR A 189 -1.68 -3.27 -12.87
CA TYR A 189 -2.15 -1.91 -12.57
C TYR A 189 -1.94 -1.59 -11.09
N VAL A 190 -1.32 -0.44 -10.81
CA VAL A 190 -1.06 0.05 -9.43
C VAL A 190 -2.35 0.10 -8.64
N GLY A 191 -3.45 0.51 -9.28
CA GLY A 191 -4.77 0.57 -8.64
C GLY A 191 -5.29 -0.78 -8.14
N ALA A 192 -4.94 -1.89 -8.80
CA ALA A 192 -5.50 -3.21 -8.46
C ALA A 192 -4.76 -3.92 -7.32
N ARG A 193 -3.58 -3.43 -6.93
CA ARG A 193 -2.72 -4.07 -5.94
C ARG A 193 -2.99 -3.49 -4.54
N PRO A 194 -3.31 -4.32 -3.54
CA PRO A 194 -3.29 -3.89 -2.15
C PRO A 194 -1.87 -3.50 -1.72
N MET A 195 -1.71 -2.29 -1.18
CA MET A 195 -0.44 -1.74 -0.72
C MET A 195 -0.63 -1.12 0.65
N ARG A 196 0.43 -1.07 1.46
CA ARG A 196 0.41 -0.36 2.74
C ARG A 196 0.16 1.13 2.49
N ALA A 197 -0.70 1.71 3.30
CA ALA A 197 -1.08 3.11 3.19
C ALA A 197 -1.27 3.72 4.58
N LEU A 198 -1.17 5.04 4.64
CA LEU A 198 -1.54 5.86 5.79
C LEU A 198 -2.89 6.49 5.48
N ALA A 199 -3.91 6.16 6.28
CA ALA A 199 -5.22 6.78 6.20
C ALA A 199 -5.39 7.81 7.32
N LEU A 200 -5.81 9.00 6.96
CA LEU A 200 -5.95 10.14 7.85
C LEU A 200 -7.30 10.83 7.58
N ASN A 201 -8.00 11.21 8.64
CA ASN A 201 -9.16 12.08 8.56
C ASN A 201 -8.77 13.43 9.12
N LEU A 202 -8.82 14.45 8.27
CA LEU A 202 -8.74 15.85 8.65
C LEU A 202 -10.16 16.39 8.82
N PRO A 203 -10.35 17.55 9.50
CA PRO A 203 -11.67 18.11 9.75
C PRO A 203 -12.61 18.18 8.53
N HIS A 204 -12.07 18.50 7.36
CA HIS A 204 -12.85 18.68 6.13
C HIS A 204 -12.56 17.64 5.04
N CYS A 205 -11.45 16.92 5.11
CA CYS A 205 -11.10 15.93 4.08
C CYS A 205 -10.55 14.61 4.65
N ALA A 206 -10.81 13.52 3.94
CA ALA A 206 -10.17 12.24 4.18
C ALA A 206 -9.05 12.03 3.16
N VAL A 207 -7.91 11.52 3.60
CA VAL A 207 -6.76 11.23 2.72
C VAL A 207 -6.21 9.83 2.98
N VAL A 208 -5.82 9.16 1.90
CA VAL A 208 -5.06 7.91 1.93
C VAL A 208 -3.78 8.11 1.15
N ILE A 209 -2.64 7.72 1.74
CA ILE A 209 -1.30 7.98 1.22
C ILE A 209 -0.54 6.65 1.16
N TRP A 210 -0.04 6.25 -0.01
CA TRP A 210 0.79 5.08 -0.22
C TRP A 210 2.24 5.52 -0.47
N PRO A 211 3.20 5.16 0.39
CA PRO A 211 4.58 5.58 0.25
C PRO A 211 5.37 4.77 -0.80
N GLN A 212 6.33 5.43 -1.45
CA GLN A 212 7.32 4.91 -2.39
C GLN A 212 6.73 3.92 -3.41
N VAL A 213 5.71 4.37 -4.15
CA VAL A 213 5.01 3.51 -5.10
C VAL A 213 5.79 3.43 -6.42
N PRO A 214 6.31 2.26 -6.81
CA PRO A 214 7.00 2.11 -8.08
C PRO A 214 5.99 2.03 -9.22
N VAL A 215 6.03 3.00 -10.13
CA VAL A 215 5.13 3.11 -11.26
C VAL A 215 5.88 3.05 -12.59
N ARG A 216 5.18 2.60 -13.62
CA ARG A 216 5.65 2.47 -14.98
C ARG A 216 4.63 3.10 -15.90
N THR A 217 5.12 4.07 -16.66
CA THR A 217 4.43 4.66 -17.80
C THR A 217 4.77 3.87 -19.07
N LYS A 218 4.27 4.29 -20.24
CA LYS A 218 4.65 3.66 -21.51
C LYS A 218 6.15 3.76 -21.81
N SER A 219 6.79 4.87 -21.40
CA SER A 219 8.16 5.22 -21.79
C SER A 219 9.19 5.12 -20.68
N ALA A 220 8.79 5.16 -19.40
CA ALA A 220 9.72 5.21 -18.28
C ALA A 220 9.15 4.59 -16.99
N GLY A 221 10.05 4.20 -16.09
CA GLY A 221 9.76 3.81 -14.72
C GLY A 221 10.09 4.93 -13.75
N TYR A 222 9.27 5.08 -12.71
CA TYR A 222 9.42 6.09 -11.66
C TYR A 222 9.11 5.43 -10.31
N THR A 223 9.66 5.99 -9.23
CA THR A 223 9.16 5.73 -7.88
C THR A 223 8.61 7.05 -7.38
N LEU A 224 7.32 7.08 -7.04
CA LEU A 224 6.68 8.26 -6.47
C LEU A 224 6.98 8.28 -4.98
N ASP A 225 7.32 9.44 -4.40
CA ASP A 225 7.49 9.57 -2.95
C ASP A 225 6.25 9.09 -2.22
N PHE A 226 5.09 9.60 -2.64
CA PHE A 226 3.80 9.13 -2.19
C PHE A 226 2.77 9.20 -3.31
N LEU A 227 1.99 8.14 -3.46
CA LEU A 227 0.73 8.19 -4.19
C LEU A 227 -0.37 8.57 -3.19
N MET A 228 -1.33 9.39 -3.58
CA MET A 228 -2.41 9.80 -2.67
C MET A 228 -3.80 9.80 -3.29
N ALA A 229 -4.79 9.62 -2.44
CA ALA A 229 -6.20 9.84 -2.72
C ALA A 229 -6.78 10.75 -1.64
N ALA A 230 -7.37 11.88 -2.03
CA ALA A 230 -8.04 12.79 -1.11
C ALA A 230 -9.51 12.98 -1.49
N LYS A 231 -10.35 13.21 -0.49
CA LYS A 231 -11.80 13.35 -0.65
C LYS A 231 -12.36 14.40 0.30
N GLU A 232 -13.19 15.30 -0.23
CA GLU A 232 -14.01 16.26 0.52
C GLU A 232 -15.43 16.23 -0.06
N GLY A 233 -16.43 15.84 0.74
CA GLY A 233 -17.80 15.68 0.27
C GLY A 233 -17.93 14.74 -0.95
N GLY A 234 -18.38 15.29 -2.08
CA GLY A 234 -18.49 14.57 -3.35
C GLY A 234 -17.25 14.65 -4.24
N ALA A 235 -16.31 15.55 -3.92
CA ALA A 235 -15.09 15.77 -4.68
C ALA A 235 -14.02 14.76 -4.29
N PHE A 236 -13.30 14.27 -5.30
CA PHE A 236 -12.25 13.27 -5.15
C PHE A 236 -11.08 13.59 -6.07
N VAL A 237 -9.86 13.47 -5.55
CA VAL A 237 -8.62 13.60 -6.34
C VAL A 237 -7.71 12.41 -6.06
N PHE A 238 -7.12 11.88 -7.12
CA PHE A 238 -6.06 10.88 -7.05
C PHE A 238 -4.82 11.50 -7.69
N GLY A 239 -3.74 11.55 -6.93
CA GLY A 239 -2.60 12.38 -7.27
C GLY A 239 -1.30 11.84 -6.73
N ASP A 240 -0.26 12.57 -7.08
CA ASP A 240 1.11 12.38 -6.65
C ASP A 240 1.42 13.37 -5.52
N LEU A 241 2.14 12.93 -4.51
CA LEU A 241 2.56 13.74 -3.38
C LEU A 241 4.08 13.63 -3.25
N GLU A 242 4.76 14.74 -3.53
CA GLU A 242 6.21 14.83 -3.64
C GLU A 242 6.77 15.60 -2.44
N ILE A 243 7.82 15.06 -1.81
CA ILE A 243 8.47 15.67 -0.66
C ILE A 243 9.90 16.04 -1.04
N ASP A 244 10.08 17.32 -1.38
CA ASP A 244 11.37 17.84 -1.80
C ASP A 244 12.29 17.99 -0.57
N GLY A 245 13.28 17.10 -0.47
CA GLY A 245 14.38 17.22 0.47
C GLY A 245 15.35 18.35 0.11
N LEU A 246 16.26 18.69 1.03
CA LEU A 246 17.31 19.66 0.74
C LEU A 246 18.18 19.22 -0.46
N GLY A 247 18.39 20.14 -1.39
CA GLY A 247 19.23 19.91 -2.57
C GLY A 247 18.55 19.15 -3.71
N HIS A 248 17.21 19.03 -3.70
CA HIS A 248 16.45 18.45 -4.80
C HIS A 248 16.72 19.18 -6.13
N ASP A 249 17.05 18.41 -7.17
CA ASP A 249 17.19 18.92 -8.55
C ASP A 249 15.88 18.73 -9.31
N GLY A 250 15.15 19.84 -9.49
CA GLY A 250 13.87 19.86 -10.20
C GLY A 250 13.97 19.76 -11.73
N SER A 251 15.17 19.61 -12.32
CA SER A 251 15.38 19.66 -13.77
C SER A 251 14.53 18.66 -14.58
N ARG A 252 14.12 17.54 -13.97
CA ARG A 252 13.31 16.49 -14.63
C ARG A 252 11.86 16.43 -14.18
N ASP A 253 11.43 17.34 -13.31
CA ASP A 253 10.12 17.26 -12.68
C ASP A 253 8.99 17.53 -13.68
N ALA A 254 9.16 18.51 -14.56
CA ALA A 254 8.16 18.83 -15.57
C ALA A 254 7.93 17.65 -16.54
N GLU A 255 9.00 16.98 -16.96
CA GLU A 255 8.92 15.78 -17.82
C GLU A 255 8.24 14.61 -17.07
N ARG A 256 8.61 14.39 -15.80
CA ARG A 256 7.99 13.37 -14.95
C ARG A 256 6.49 13.61 -14.79
N GLN A 257 6.09 14.82 -14.40
CA GLN A 257 4.70 15.21 -14.19
C GLN A 257 3.87 15.06 -15.47
N ALA A 258 4.39 15.55 -16.61
CA ALA A 258 3.73 15.43 -17.89
C ALA A 258 3.48 13.95 -18.28
N ARG A 259 4.40 13.04 -17.94
CA ARG A 259 4.28 11.60 -18.23
C ARG A 259 3.37 10.85 -17.27
N LEU A 260 3.37 11.22 -15.99
CA LEU A 260 2.50 10.62 -14.99
C LEU A 260 1.05 11.05 -15.18
N ALA A 261 0.84 12.29 -15.63
CA ALA A 261 -0.48 12.91 -15.78
C ALA A 261 -1.34 12.82 -14.50
N LEU A 262 -0.68 12.91 -13.34
CA LEU A 262 -1.30 13.01 -12.04
C LEU A 262 -1.26 14.46 -11.57
N PRO A 263 -2.32 14.98 -10.92
CA PRO A 263 -2.20 16.17 -10.08
C PRO A 263 -1.13 15.95 -9.02
N THR A 264 -0.19 16.89 -8.87
CA THR A 264 0.89 16.79 -7.90
C THR A 264 0.70 17.81 -6.78
N LEU A 265 0.68 17.34 -5.53
CA LEU A 265 0.91 18.19 -4.36
C LEU A 265 2.39 18.08 -4.00
N ARG A 266 3.08 19.22 -3.90
CA ARG A 266 4.48 19.26 -3.51
C ARG A 266 4.63 20.00 -2.20
N LEU A 267 5.41 19.40 -1.31
CA LEU A 267 5.83 19.98 -0.03
C LEU A 267 7.35 20.02 0.02
N ASP A 268 7.90 21.05 0.62
CA ASP A 268 9.35 21.13 0.88
C ASP A 268 9.68 20.91 2.37
N HIS A 269 10.97 20.87 2.70
CA HIS A 269 11.43 20.76 4.08
C HIS A 269 10.83 21.81 5.05
N ARG A 270 10.56 23.04 4.59
CA ARG A 270 10.00 24.12 5.42
C ARG A 270 8.56 23.84 5.77
N ASP A 271 7.81 23.25 4.84
CA ASP A 271 6.43 22.84 5.06
C ASP A 271 6.33 21.78 6.18
N LEU A 272 7.28 20.85 6.24
CA LEU A 272 7.26 19.75 7.23
C LEU A 272 7.46 20.23 8.67
N ILE A 273 8.27 21.27 8.86
CA ILE A 273 8.61 21.81 10.19
C ILE A 273 7.63 22.89 10.69
N ARG A 274 6.59 23.21 9.92
CA ARG A 274 5.59 24.20 10.31
C ARG A 274 4.89 23.81 11.61
N ALA A 275 4.72 24.77 12.52
CA ALA A 275 3.94 24.56 13.74
C ALA A 275 2.46 24.26 13.45
N ASP A 276 1.89 24.88 12.41
CA ASP A 276 0.51 24.75 11.95
C ASP A 276 0.32 23.70 10.84
N PHE A 277 1.25 22.73 10.72
CA PHE A 277 1.22 21.68 9.69
C PHE A 277 -0.14 21.00 9.46
N PRO A 278 -0.98 20.69 10.49
CA PRO A 278 -2.27 20.06 10.24
C PRO A 278 -3.18 20.92 9.36
N SER A 279 -3.35 22.18 9.75
CA SER A 279 -4.18 23.16 9.02
C SER A 279 -3.58 23.50 7.66
N PHE A 280 -2.24 23.60 7.60
CA PHE A 280 -1.53 23.80 6.35
C PHE A 280 -1.78 22.65 5.36
N LEU A 281 -1.59 21.40 5.77
CA LEU A 281 -1.79 20.22 4.93
C LEU A 281 -3.25 20.13 4.46
N GLU A 282 -4.20 20.37 5.35
CA GLU A 282 -5.63 20.42 5.01
C GLU A 282 -5.91 21.45 3.92
N ASN A 283 -5.45 22.69 4.07
CA ASN A 283 -5.66 23.74 3.06
C ASN A 283 -5.06 23.37 1.71
N ARG A 284 -3.85 22.80 1.69
CA ARG A 284 -3.19 22.34 0.46
C ARG A 284 -3.96 21.22 -0.24
N LEU A 285 -4.51 20.27 0.51
CA LEU A 285 -5.35 19.21 -0.03
C LEU A 285 -6.67 19.75 -0.59
N ARG A 286 -7.28 20.73 0.09
CA ARG A 286 -8.50 21.40 -0.38
C ARG A 286 -8.25 22.19 -1.66
N ASP A 287 -7.14 22.92 -1.75
CA ASP A 287 -6.75 23.61 -2.98
C ASP A 287 -6.62 22.63 -4.16
N LEU A 288 -5.95 21.50 -3.94
CA LEU A 288 -5.82 20.45 -4.96
C LEU A 288 -7.18 19.86 -5.34
N LEU A 289 -8.06 19.62 -4.37
CA LEU A 289 -9.43 19.15 -4.60
C LEU A 289 -10.27 20.19 -5.36
N ASN A 290 -10.10 21.48 -5.09
CA ASN A 290 -10.81 22.53 -5.82
C ASN A 290 -10.32 22.64 -7.27
N GLN A 291 -9.02 22.43 -7.51
CA GLN A 291 -8.42 22.52 -8.84
C GLN A 291 -8.67 21.26 -9.70
N HIS A 292 -8.64 20.08 -9.08
CA HIS A 292 -8.61 18.79 -9.80
C HIS A 292 -9.69 17.80 -9.36
N GLY A 293 -10.47 18.15 -8.35
CA GLY A 293 -11.50 17.29 -7.79
C GLY A 293 -12.55 16.96 -8.84
N ARG A 294 -12.85 15.66 -8.95
CA ARG A 294 -13.91 15.15 -9.80
C ARG A 294 -15.00 14.57 -8.92
N PRO A 295 -16.26 14.58 -9.37
CA PRO A 295 -17.31 13.86 -8.67
C PRO A 295 -16.95 12.37 -8.64
N LEU A 296 -16.98 11.76 -7.45
CA LEU A 296 -16.79 10.32 -7.32
C LEU A 296 -18.00 9.62 -7.99
N HIS A 297 -17.82 9.13 -9.22
CA HIS A 297 -18.89 8.43 -9.92
C HIS A 297 -19.32 7.19 -9.12
N ARG A 298 -20.50 7.24 -8.49
CA ARG A 298 -21.15 6.14 -7.75
C ARG A 298 -21.40 4.85 -8.56
N ARG A 299 -20.90 4.74 -9.80
CA ARG A 299 -21.26 3.69 -10.76
C ARG A 299 -20.42 2.42 -10.73
N LEU A 300 -19.48 2.27 -9.81
CA LEU A 300 -18.86 0.97 -9.56
C LEU A 300 -19.75 0.13 -8.63
N ARG A 301 -20.93 -0.28 -9.13
CA ARG A 301 -21.57 -1.50 -8.62
C ARG A 301 -20.65 -2.64 -9.03
N TRP A 302 -19.80 -3.11 -8.12
CA TRP A 302 -19.13 -4.39 -8.25
C TRP A 302 -20.22 -5.46 -8.47
N ARG A 303 -20.38 -5.91 -9.71
CA ARG A 303 -21.06 -7.18 -9.96
C ARG A 303 -20.06 -8.25 -9.55
N GLY A 304 -20.30 -8.84 -8.37
CA GLY A 304 -19.51 -9.93 -7.82
C GLY A 304 -19.55 -11.18 -8.68
#